data_AF-A0A953E5F1-F1
#
_entry.id   AF-A0A953E5F1-F1
#
_cell.length_a   1.000
_cell.length_b   1.000
_cell.length_c   1.000
_cell.angle_alpha   90.00
_cell.angle_beta   90.00
_cell.angle_gamma   90.00
#
_symmetry.space_group_name_H-M   'P 1'
#
loop_
_entity.id
_entity.type
_entity.pdbx_description
1 polymer ?
#
loop_
_entity_poly.entity_id
_entity_poly.type
_entity_poly.pdbx_seq_one_letter_code
_entity_poly.pdbx_strand_id
1 'polypeptide(L)'
;PPSPPASVTPALPPIALALRISAPQQVFVRGRGLDAELGGEIAIGGTLAEPAPSGELRLRRGTLNVLAQQLTFQRGIITFAPITLVPQLDMAAKSTVQQTTITVSVQGPANAPQVTFTSSPELPQDEILAQLLFGRPTSKLSPFEIAQLAQAVGELTGVASGSGAVDWVRSTLGLDRLGLTSNPSGSGPAVEAGRYVAPGVYLGVRQGTTGQTGVEVQVDLTSRLRLQGQTATGPAGDRIGLSYEFEY
;
A
#
# COMPACT_ATOMS: atom_id res chain seq x y z
N PRO A 1 54.36 9.10 10.97
CA PRO A 1 53.49 10.21 11.42
C PRO A 1 52.33 9.65 12.27
N PRO A 2 51.99 10.24 13.43
CA PRO A 2 50.81 9.82 14.17
C PRO A 2 49.55 10.25 13.42
N SER A 3 48.49 9.43 13.51
CA SER A 3 47.18 9.68 12.90
C SER A 3 46.58 10.99 13.45
N PRO A 4 45.92 11.82 12.63
CA PRO A 4 45.28 13.05 13.10
C PRO A 4 44.15 12.73 14.10
N PRO A 5 43.95 13.56 15.14
CA PRO A 5 42.88 13.38 16.10
C PRO A 5 41.52 13.52 15.43
N ALA A 6 40.56 12.66 15.82
CA ALA A 6 39.19 12.70 15.33
C ALA A 6 38.57 14.08 15.61
N SER A 7 37.99 14.69 14.58
CA SER A 7 37.28 15.96 14.70
C SER A 7 36.06 15.76 15.61
N VAL A 8 36.10 16.31 16.81
CA VAL A 8 34.93 16.39 17.69
C VAL A 8 34.01 17.46 17.09
N THR A 9 33.01 17.05 16.32
CA THR A 9 31.96 17.97 15.87
C THR A 9 31.35 18.62 17.11
N PRO A 10 31.35 19.95 17.24
CA PRO A 10 30.76 20.60 18.41
C PRO A 10 29.27 20.24 18.47
N ALA A 11 28.88 19.55 19.54
CA ALA A 11 27.48 19.30 19.82
C ALA A 11 26.77 20.65 20.02
N LEU A 12 25.69 20.87 19.27
CA LEU A 12 24.83 22.04 19.47
C LEU A 12 24.40 22.09 20.94
N PRO A 13 24.32 23.28 21.57
CA PRO A 13 23.82 23.41 22.92
C PRO A 13 22.40 22.79 23.00
N PRO A 14 22.06 22.05 24.07
CA PRO A 14 20.77 21.38 24.17
C PRO A 14 19.67 22.43 24.30
N ILE A 15 18.97 22.71 23.21
CA ILE A 15 17.80 23.58 23.20
C ILE A 15 16.66 22.81 23.87
N ALA A 16 16.29 23.21 25.08
CA ALA A 16 15.16 22.62 25.79
C ALA A 16 13.82 23.02 25.14
N LEU A 17 12.90 22.08 25.04
CA LEU A 17 11.55 22.29 24.52
C LEU A 17 10.56 22.39 25.68
N ALA A 18 9.66 23.37 25.62
CA ALA A 18 8.56 23.55 26.56
C ALA A 18 7.35 24.12 25.82
N LEU A 19 6.89 23.42 24.79
CA LEU A 19 5.78 23.85 23.95
C LEU A 19 4.49 23.20 24.42
N ARG A 20 3.41 23.97 24.55
CA ARG A 20 2.07 23.45 24.77
C ARG A 20 1.19 23.80 23.58
N ILE A 21 0.65 22.78 22.94
CA ILE A 21 -0.26 22.88 21.81
C ILE A 21 -1.65 22.54 22.35
N SER A 22 -2.52 23.55 22.45
CA SER A 22 -3.92 23.35 22.80
C SER A 22 -4.76 23.52 21.54
N ALA A 23 -5.42 22.45 21.10
CA ALA A 23 -6.19 22.42 19.87
C ALA A 23 -7.55 21.74 20.14
N PRO A 24 -8.50 22.43 20.80
CA PRO A 24 -9.76 21.82 21.22
C PRO A 24 -10.68 21.36 20.07
N GLN A 25 -10.53 21.95 18.88
CA GLN A 25 -11.38 21.66 17.70
C GLN A 25 -10.72 22.07 16.37
N GLN A 26 -9.41 21.88 16.22
CA GLN A 26 -8.65 22.42 15.07
C GLN A 26 -7.65 21.44 14.45
N VAL A 27 -7.65 20.18 14.88
CA VAL A 27 -6.76 19.17 14.28
C VAL A 27 -7.54 18.39 13.23
N PHE A 28 -7.26 18.67 11.96
CA PHE A 28 -7.84 17.93 10.84
C PHE A 28 -6.81 16.95 10.29
N VAL A 29 -7.22 15.68 10.17
CA VAL A 29 -6.42 14.64 9.53
C VAL A 29 -7.16 14.20 8.28
N ARG A 30 -6.51 14.41 7.13
CA ARG A 30 -7.09 14.11 5.81
C ARG A 30 -6.10 13.34 4.96
N GLY A 31 -6.61 12.34 4.23
CA GLY A 31 -5.83 11.58 3.26
C GLY A 31 -6.22 10.12 3.22
N ARG A 32 -5.99 9.46 2.07
CA ARG A 32 -6.29 8.02 1.86
C ARG A 32 -7.72 7.64 2.26
N GLY A 33 -8.68 8.54 1.99
CA GLY A 33 -10.10 8.36 2.35
C GLY A 33 -10.48 8.77 3.77
N LEU A 34 -9.52 9.08 4.65
CA LEU A 34 -9.79 9.62 5.99
C LEU A 34 -10.13 11.10 5.89
N ASP A 35 -11.19 11.51 6.59
CA ASP A 35 -11.47 12.90 6.96
C ASP A 35 -11.92 12.89 8.43
N ALA A 36 -11.06 13.38 9.31
CA ALA A 36 -11.27 13.33 10.75
C ALA A 36 -10.96 14.68 11.40
N GLU A 37 -11.82 15.06 12.34
CA GLU A 37 -11.62 16.18 13.24
C GLU A 37 -11.32 15.65 14.65
N LEU A 38 -10.16 16.04 15.15
CA LEU A 38 -9.64 15.71 16.46
C LEU A 38 -9.55 16.97 17.31
N GLY A 39 -9.58 16.79 18.62
CA GLY A 39 -9.33 17.84 19.59
C GLY A 39 -8.60 17.32 20.82
N GLY A 40 -7.77 18.16 21.42
CA GLY A 40 -7.02 17.80 22.62
C GLY A 40 -5.85 18.73 22.89
N GLU A 41 -4.94 18.26 23.74
CA GLU A 41 -3.74 18.98 24.11
C GLU A 41 -2.51 18.07 24.01
N ILE A 42 -1.42 18.63 23.47
CA ILE A 42 -0.12 17.98 23.38
C ILE A 42 0.91 18.92 23.99
N ALA A 43 1.72 18.42 24.92
CA ALA A 43 2.91 19.10 25.42
C ALA A 43 4.16 18.46 24.80
N ILE A 44 5.05 19.28 24.25
CA ILE A 44 6.34 18.84 23.70
C ILE A 44 7.43 19.34 24.65
N GLY A 45 7.96 18.40 25.43
CA GLY A 45 9.10 18.59 26.31
C GLY A 45 10.41 18.06 25.71
N GLY A 46 11.40 17.83 26.56
CA GLY A 46 12.69 17.26 26.16
C GLY A 46 13.62 18.29 25.55
N THR A 47 14.42 17.88 24.57
CA THR A 47 15.32 18.77 23.83
C THR A 47 15.00 18.75 22.34
N LEU A 48 15.54 19.69 21.57
CA LEU A 48 15.39 19.69 20.12
C LEU A 48 15.96 18.40 19.47
N ALA A 49 16.97 17.79 20.07
CA ALA A 49 17.54 16.52 19.61
C ALA A 49 16.70 15.30 20.05
N GLU A 50 16.05 15.40 21.21
CA GLU A 50 15.23 14.34 21.81
C GLU A 50 13.90 14.92 22.31
N PRO A 51 12.93 15.19 21.39
CA PRO A 51 11.65 15.73 21.79
C PRO A 51 10.82 14.67 22.52
N ALA A 52 10.15 15.08 23.59
CA ALA A 52 9.34 14.21 24.44
C ALA A 52 7.87 14.67 24.43
N PRO A 53 7.07 14.24 23.43
CA PRO A 53 5.66 14.62 23.35
C PRO A 53 4.83 13.85 24.39
N SER A 54 3.81 14.50 24.94
CA SER A 54 2.89 13.89 25.90
C SER A 54 1.50 14.51 25.75
N GLY A 55 0.46 13.73 26.04
CA GLY A 55 -0.93 14.18 25.94
C GLY A 55 -1.75 13.30 25.01
N GLU A 56 -2.91 13.81 24.61
CA GLU A 56 -3.89 13.03 23.87
C GLU A 56 -4.70 13.90 22.90
N LEU A 57 -4.99 13.34 21.72
CA LEU A 57 -6.01 13.85 20.82
C LEU A 57 -7.18 12.88 20.78
N ARG A 58 -8.40 13.42 20.95
CA ARG A 58 -9.65 12.67 20.86
C ARG A 58 -10.40 13.01 19.62
N LEU A 59 -10.96 11.99 18.98
CA LEU A 59 -11.79 12.14 17.81
C LEU A 59 -13.13 12.76 18.20
N ARG A 60 -13.49 13.83 17.49
CA ARG A 60 -14.78 14.52 17.63
C ARG A 60 -15.78 13.94 16.64
N ARG A 61 -15.35 13.83 15.39
CA ARG A 61 -16.11 13.29 14.26
C ARG A 61 -15.14 12.89 13.16
N GLY A 62 -15.55 11.97 12.32
CA GLY A 62 -14.80 11.65 11.13
C GLY A 62 -15.42 10.51 10.35
N THR A 63 -14.99 10.41 9.11
CA THR A 63 -15.32 9.32 8.21
C THR A 63 -14.06 8.76 7.58
N LEU A 64 -14.09 7.48 7.24
CA LEU A 64 -13.06 6.81 6.46
C LEU A 64 -13.73 6.15 5.27
N ASN A 65 -13.40 6.60 4.06
CA ASN A 65 -13.85 5.96 2.83
C ASN A 65 -12.85 4.88 2.43
N VAL A 66 -13.29 3.62 2.41
CA VAL A 66 -12.51 2.47 1.93
C VAL A 66 -13.26 1.82 0.79
N LEU A 67 -12.65 1.84 -0.41
CA LEU A 67 -13.25 1.34 -1.64
C LEU A 67 -14.67 1.91 -1.87
N ALA A 68 -15.69 1.05 -1.82
CA ALA A 68 -17.09 1.41 -2.04
C ALA A 68 -17.85 1.78 -0.75
N GLN A 69 -17.20 1.72 0.43
CA GLN A 69 -17.87 1.89 1.71
C GLN A 69 -17.34 3.09 2.49
N GLN A 70 -18.28 3.84 3.07
CA GLN A 70 -17.99 4.87 4.03
C GLN A 70 -18.14 4.31 5.45
N LEU A 71 -17.06 4.33 6.22
CA LEU A 71 -17.07 4.04 7.64
C LEU A 71 -17.18 5.34 8.44
N THR A 72 -18.07 5.36 9.42
CA THR A 72 -18.22 6.47 10.37
C THR A 72 -17.53 6.11 11.68
N PHE A 73 -16.63 6.95 12.15
CA PHE A 73 -15.97 6.70 13.42
C PHE A 73 -16.93 6.84 14.60
N GLN A 74 -16.78 5.93 15.57
CA GLN A 74 -17.52 5.98 16.83
C GLN A 74 -16.65 6.46 17.99
N ARG A 75 -15.37 6.13 17.96
CA ARG A 75 -14.37 6.55 18.93
C ARG A 75 -13.00 6.63 18.27
N GLY A 76 -12.14 7.49 18.80
CA GLY A 76 -10.76 7.59 18.37
C GLY A 76 -9.94 8.34 19.40
N ILE A 77 -8.82 7.74 19.80
CA ILE A 77 -7.87 8.28 20.75
C ILE A 77 -6.47 8.11 20.15
N ILE A 78 -5.69 9.19 20.19
CA ILE A 78 -4.28 9.21 19.81
C ILE A 78 -3.49 9.68 21.03
N THR A 79 -2.69 8.79 21.60
CA THR A 79 -1.96 9.05 22.85
C THR A 79 -0.48 9.21 22.57
N PHE A 80 0.10 10.31 23.06
CA PHE A 80 1.53 10.60 22.98
C PHE A 80 2.18 10.30 24.33
N ALA A 81 3.33 9.62 24.30
CA ALA A 81 4.10 9.29 25.48
C ALA A 81 5.54 9.85 25.35
N PRO A 82 6.13 10.38 26.42
CA PRO A 82 7.40 11.12 26.35
C PRO A 82 8.61 10.25 25.96
N ILE A 83 8.45 8.93 25.90
CA ILE A 83 9.49 7.97 25.54
C ILE A 83 9.61 7.75 24.03
N THR A 84 8.64 8.19 23.22
CA THR A 84 8.62 7.95 21.77
C THR A 84 7.88 9.05 21.02
N LEU A 85 8.34 9.33 19.80
CA LEU A 85 7.62 10.21 18.86
C LEU A 85 6.43 9.50 18.19
N VAL A 86 6.34 8.18 18.31
CA VAL A 86 5.29 7.37 17.70
C VAL A 86 4.10 7.26 18.67
N PRO A 87 2.94 7.87 18.37
CA PRO A 87 1.78 7.77 19.24
C PRO A 87 1.13 6.40 19.18
N GLN A 88 0.35 6.08 20.21
CA GLN A 88 -0.56 4.94 20.25
C GLN A 88 -1.92 5.34 19.70
N LEU A 89 -2.50 4.46 18.88
CA LEU A 89 -3.82 4.61 18.31
C LEU A 89 -4.80 3.68 19.02
N ASP A 90 -6.00 4.16 19.29
CA ASP A 90 -7.16 3.33 19.63
C ASP A 90 -8.41 3.95 18.99
N MET A 91 -8.83 3.38 17.86
CA MET A 91 -9.88 3.92 17.02
C MET A 91 -10.86 2.83 16.61
N ALA A 92 -12.14 3.17 16.49
CA ALA A 92 -13.13 2.27 15.93
C ALA A 92 -14.12 3.02 15.05
N ALA A 93 -14.39 2.44 13.88
CA ALA A 93 -15.35 2.95 12.90
C ALA A 93 -16.34 1.86 12.50
N LYS A 94 -17.55 2.26 12.11
CA LYS A 94 -18.62 1.36 11.70
C LYS A 94 -19.17 1.71 10.34
N SER A 95 -19.57 0.68 9.59
CA SER A 95 -20.43 0.81 8.42
C SER A 95 -21.57 -0.20 8.53
N THR A 96 -22.72 0.14 7.97
CA THR A 96 -23.87 -0.78 7.89
C THR A 96 -24.09 -1.15 6.43
N VAL A 97 -23.97 -2.44 6.13
CA VAL A 97 -24.17 -3.00 4.80
C VAL A 97 -25.35 -3.94 4.86
N GLN A 98 -26.42 -3.62 4.14
CA GLN A 98 -27.70 -4.34 4.20
C GLN A 98 -28.27 -4.39 5.64
N GLN A 99 -28.11 -5.51 6.34
CA GLN A 99 -28.58 -5.71 7.71
C GLN A 99 -27.43 -6.05 8.68
N THR A 100 -26.18 -5.91 8.23
CA THR A 100 -24.97 -6.22 9.00
C THR A 100 -24.24 -4.93 9.37
N THR A 101 -23.97 -4.74 10.66
CA THR A 101 -23.07 -3.68 11.13
C THR A 101 -21.65 -4.22 11.20
N ILE A 102 -20.75 -3.68 10.40
CA ILE A 102 -19.33 -4.02 10.40
C ILE A 102 -18.59 -2.96 11.22
N THR A 103 -17.77 -3.41 12.17
CA THR A 103 -16.91 -2.54 12.99
C THR A 103 -15.45 -2.84 12.67
N VAL A 104 -14.71 -1.80 12.32
CA VAL A 104 -13.26 -1.81 12.09
C VAL A 104 -12.58 -1.13 13.27
N SER A 105 -11.67 -1.84 13.93
CA SER A 105 -10.88 -1.29 15.04
C SER A 105 -9.40 -1.24 14.68
N VAL A 106 -8.76 -0.12 15.01
CA VAL A 106 -7.34 0.13 14.75
C VAL A 106 -6.66 0.43 16.09
N GLN A 107 -5.69 -0.39 16.48
CA GLN A 107 -5.02 -0.28 17.78
C GLN A 107 -3.50 -0.43 17.65
N GLY A 108 -2.74 0.16 18.57
CA GLY A 108 -1.29 0.01 18.66
C GLY A 108 -0.51 1.21 18.09
N PRO A 109 0.81 1.08 17.88
CA PRO A 109 1.65 2.20 17.50
C PRO A 109 1.33 2.68 16.07
N ALA A 110 1.35 3.99 15.84
CA ALA A 110 0.94 4.58 14.56
C ALA A 110 1.79 4.15 13.34
N ASN A 111 3.02 3.66 13.56
CA ASN A 111 3.89 3.14 12.51
C ASN A 111 3.67 1.64 12.23
N ALA A 112 2.93 0.92 13.08
CA ALA A 112 2.60 -0.50 12.92
C ALA A 112 1.26 -0.82 13.62
N PRO A 113 0.14 -0.23 13.16
CA PRO A 113 -1.15 -0.46 13.79
C PRO A 113 -1.69 -1.87 13.46
N GLN A 114 -2.39 -2.47 14.41
CA GLN A 114 -3.18 -3.67 14.19
C GLN A 114 -4.61 -3.30 13.83
N VAL A 115 -5.13 -3.90 12.75
CA VAL A 115 -6.50 -3.68 12.28
C VAL A 115 -7.31 -4.96 12.48
N THR A 116 -8.47 -4.83 13.10
CA THR A 116 -9.40 -5.94 13.35
C THR A 116 -10.79 -5.62 12.84
N PHE A 117 -11.49 -6.65 12.38
CA PHE A 117 -12.82 -6.55 11.77
C PHE A 117 -13.78 -7.44 12.54
N THR A 118 -14.93 -6.88 12.89
CA THR A 118 -16.01 -7.61 13.58
C THR A 118 -17.35 -7.23 12.96
N SER A 119 -18.37 -8.06 13.13
CA SER A 119 -19.70 -7.78 12.61
C SER A 119 -20.79 -8.15 13.61
N SER A 120 -21.95 -7.51 13.45
CA SER A 120 -23.19 -7.88 14.10
C SER A 120 -24.29 -7.97 13.03
N PRO A 121 -24.89 -9.16 12.80
CA PRO A 121 -24.59 -10.45 13.43
C PRO A 121 -23.15 -10.94 13.15
N GLU A 122 -22.67 -11.89 13.96
CA GLU A 122 -21.31 -12.43 13.83
C GLU A 122 -21.17 -13.22 12.52
N LEU A 123 -20.17 -12.89 11.72
CA LEU A 123 -19.88 -13.48 10.43
C LEU A 123 -18.44 -13.98 10.36
N PRO A 124 -18.15 -14.95 9.48
CA PRO A 124 -16.78 -15.29 9.10
C PRO A 124 -16.01 -14.10 8.55
N GLN A 125 -14.70 -14.06 8.79
CA GLN A 125 -13.86 -12.90 8.48
C GLN A 125 -13.83 -12.55 6.98
N ASP A 126 -13.81 -13.54 6.10
CA ASP A 126 -13.89 -13.39 4.65
C ASP A 126 -15.22 -12.77 4.20
N GLU A 127 -16.32 -13.10 4.87
CA GLU A 127 -17.63 -12.51 4.59
C GLU A 127 -17.73 -11.05 5.05
N ILE A 128 -17.16 -10.72 6.21
CA ILE A 128 -17.04 -9.33 6.68
C ILE A 128 -16.27 -8.50 5.64
N LEU A 129 -15.14 -9.02 5.16
CA LEU A 129 -14.30 -8.34 4.19
C LEU A 129 -14.98 -8.21 2.83
N ALA A 130 -15.70 -9.24 2.36
CA ALA A 130 -16.49 -9.16 1.13
C ALA A 130 -17.57 -8.08 1.20
N GLN A 131 -18.32 -8.02 2.30
CA GLN A 131 -19.35 -7.01 2.49
C GLN A 131 -18.73 -5.61 2.61
N LEU A 132 -17.58 -5.46 3.27
CA LEU A 132 -16.89 -4.17 3.41
C LEU A 132 -16.27 -3.69 2.09
N LEU A 133 -15.74 -4.58 1.26
CA LEU A 133 -15.01 -4.21 0.05
C LEU A 133 -15.92 -4.11 -1.17
N PHE A 134 -16.97 -4.93 -1.25
CA PHE A 134 -17.87 -5.02 -2.41
C PHE A 134 -19.34 -4.70 -2.10
N GLY A 135 -19.71 -4.49 -0.84
CA GLY A 135 -21.10 -4.21 -0.45
C GLY A 135 -22.03 -5.44 -0.52
N ARG A 136 -21.49 -6.64 -0.74
CA ARG A 136 -22.26 -7.88 -0.94
C ARG A 136 -21.54 -9.12 -0.39
N PRO A 137 -22.27 -10.17 -0.01
CA PRO A 137 -21.67 -11.40 0.53
C PRO A 137 -20.84 -12.15 -0.52
N THR A 138 -19.87 -12.94 -0.05
CA THR A 138 -18.96 -13.77 -0.87
C THR A 138 -19.71 -14.68 -1.83
N SER A 139 -20.87 -15.21 -1.41
CA SER A 139 -21.75 -16.05 -2.22
C SER A 139 -22.29 -15.39 -3.50
N LYS A 140 -22.22 -14.06 -3.60
CA LYS A 140 -22.65 -13.27 -4.77
C LYS A 140 -21.48 -12.63 -5.51
N LEU A 141 -20.23 -12.93 -5.13
CA LEU A 141 -19.04 -12.44 -5.81
C LEU A 141 -18.71 -13.32 -7.02
N SER A 142 -18.37 -12.68 -8.13
CA SER A 142 -17.79 -13.38 -9.26
C SER A 142 -16.36 -13.84 -8.94
N PRO A 143 -15.82 -14.87 -9.63
CA PRO A 143 -14.44 -15.32 -9.45
C PRO A 143 -13.39 -14.21 -9.59
N PHE A 144 -13.68 -13.21 -10.43
CA PHE A 144 -12.83 -12.03 -10.62
C PHE A 144 -12.80 -11.11 -9.39
N GLU A 145 -13.91 -10.96 -8.68
CA GLU A 145 -14.00 -10.11 -7.48
C GLU A 145 -13.41 -10.78 -6.24
N ILE A 146 -13.47 -12.11 -6.16
CA ILE A 146 -12.75 -12.88 -5.14
C ILE A 146 -11.23 -12.68 -5.27
N ALA A 147 -10.72 -12.59 -6.50
CA ALA A 147 -9.31 -12.26 -6.71
C ALA A 147 -8.96 -10.83 -6.23
N GLN A 148 -9.86 -9.85 -6.44
CA GLN A 148 -9.69 -8.48 -5.92
C GLN A 148 -9.79 -8.41 -4.39
N LEU A 149 -10.64 -9.24 -3.77
CA LEU A 149 -10.76 -9.35 -2.31
C LEU A 149 -9.42 -9.76 -1.70
N ALA A 150 -8.79 -10.78 -2.26
CA ALA A 150 -7.50 -11.28 -1.79
C ALA A 150 -6.40 -10.21 -1.87
N GLN A 151 -6.42 -9.38 -2.93
CA GLN A 151 -5.46 -8.27 -3.09
C GLN A 151 -5.68 -7.17 -2.04
N ALA A 152 -6.92 -6.71 -1.86
CA ALA A 152 -7.23 -5.65 -0.89
C ALA A 152 -6.96 -6.06 0.56
N VAL A 153 -7.22 -7.32 0.93
CA VAL A 153 -6.88 -7.86 2.26
C VAL A 153 -5.37 -7.92 2.46
N GLY A 154 -4.62 -8.31 1.42
CA GLY A 154 -3.17 -8.23 1.43
C GLY A 154 -2.69 -6.79 1.70
N GLU A 155 -3.27 -5.79 1.03
CA GLU A 155 -2.84 -4.38 1.16
C GLU A 155 -3.17 -3.79 2.54
N LEU A 156 -4.30 -4.19 3.13
CA LEU A 156 -4.76 -3.74 4.45
C LEU A 156 -4.03 -4.43 5.62
N THR A 157 -3.60 -5.68 5.46
CA THR A 157 -2.85 -6.43 6.48
C THR A 157 -1.34 -6.16 6.45
N GLY A 158 -0.88 -5.31 5.52
CA GLY A 158 0.55 -5.04 5.32
C GLY A 158 1.30 -6.18 4.62
N VAL A 159 0.62 -7.26 4.24
CA VAL A 159 1.20 -8.41 3.53
C VAL A 159 1.37 -8.12 2.02
N ALA A 160 0.64 -7.14 1.47
CA ALA A 160 0.73 -6.74 0.05
C ALA A 160 1.28 -5.34 -0.18
N SER A 161 1.54 -4.53 0.85
CA SER A 161 2.25 -3.27 0.68
C SER A 161 3.76 -3.43 0.45
N GLY A 162 4.26 -4.67 0.39
CA GLY A 162 5.60 -4.98 -0.11
C GLY A 162 5.57 -6.32 -0.81
N SER A 163 5.67 -6.30 -2.15
CA SER A 163 5.97 -7.42 -3.07
C SER A 163 5.14 -8.74 -2.99
N GLY A 164 4.48 -9.06 -1.87
CA GLY A 164 3.99 -10.39 -1.54
C GLY A 164 2.75 -10.85 -2.30
N ALA A 165 1.79 -9.97 -2.61
CA ALA A 165 0.59 -10.38 -3.37
C ALA A 165 0.91 -10.66 -4.84
N VAL A 166 1.74 -9.81 -5.46
CA VAL A 166 2.22 -10.02 -6.82
C VAL A 166 3.13 -11.24 -6.87
N ASP A 167 4.00 -11.44 -5.87
CA ASP A 167 4.89 -12.60 -5.78
C ASP A 167 4.15 -13.92 -5.48
N TRP A 168 3.02 -13.88 -4.77
CA TRP A 168 2.18 -15.05 -4.53
C TRP A 168 1.46 -15.51 -5.81
N VAL A 169 0.90 -14.58 -6.59
CA VAL A 169 0.31 -14.90 -7.91
C VAL A 169 1.39 -15.41 -8.87
N ARG A 170 2.57 -14.77 -8.88
CA ARG A 170 3.74 -15.20 -9.65
C ARG A 170 4.17 -16.63 -9.30
N SER A 171 4.30 -16.96 -8.02
CA SER A 171 4.70 -18.32 -7.59
C SER A 171 3.62 -19.38 -7.85
N THR A 172 2.34 -19.04 -7.68
CA THR A 172 1.22 -19.97 -7.93
C THR A 172 1.03 -20.28 -9.42
N LEU A 173 1.17 -19.27 -10.28
CA LEU A 173 1.04 -19.42 -11.73
C LEU A 173 2.37 -19.77 -12.43
N GLY A 174 3.46 -19.84 -11.66
CA GLY A 174 4.82 -20.07 -12.16
C GLY A 174 5.32 -18.96 -13.09
N LEU A 175 4.92 -17.71 -12.88
CA LEU A 175 5.30 -16.55 -13.69
C LEU A 175 6.52 -15.85 -13.09
N ASP A 176 7.49 -15.51 -13.93
CA ASP A 176 8.70 -14.79 -13.50
C ASP A 176 8.54 -13.28 -13.54
N ARG A 177 7.58 -12.73 -14.30
CA ARG A 177 7.24 -11.30 -14.30
C ARG A 177 5.74 -11.11 -14.40
N LEU A 178 5.21 -10.18 -13.60
CA LEU A 178 3.84 -9.69 -13.68
C LEU A 178 3.87 -8.20 -13.34
N GLY A 179 3.34 -7.35 -14.22
CA GLY A 179 3.44 -5.91 -14.06
C GLY A 179 2.45 -5.10 -14.88
N LEU A 180 2.33 -3.83 -14.53
CA LEU A 180 1.62 -2.82 -15.30
C LEU A 180 2.65 -1.94 -16.01
N THR A 181 2.55 -1.85 -17.33
CA THR A 181 3.44 -1.03 -18.15
C THR A 181 2.63 0.03 -18.89
N SER A 182 3.10 1.27 -18.87
CA SER A 182 2.53 2.36 -19.66
C SER A 182 3.32 2.48 -20.97
N ASN A 183 2.64 2.35 -22.11
CA ASN A 183 3.30 2.46 -23.40
C ASN A 183 3.52 3.94 -23.78
N PRO A 184 4.76 4.41 -24.06
CA PRO A 184 5.01 5.77 -24.55
C PRO A 184 4.36 6.06 -25.91
N SER A 185 3.91 5.04 -26.67
CA SER A 185 3.26 5.19 -27.98
C SER A 185 1.74 5.54 -27.92
N GLY A 186 1.22 5.98 -26.77
CA GLY A 186 -0.15 6.50 -26.66
C GLY A 186 -1.28 5.45 -26.59
N SER A 187 -0.95 4.18 -26.37
CA SER A 187 -1.93 3.09 -26.28
C SER A 187 -2.18 2.65 -24.83
N GLY A 188 -2.64 3.56 -23.97
CA GLY A 188 -3.13 3.26 -22.61
C GLY A 188 -2.16 2.49 -21.68
N PRO A 189 -2.58 2.19 -20.44
CA PRO A 189 -1.91 1.21 -19.60
C PRO A 189 -2.12 -0.22 -20.17
N ALA A 190 -1.10 -1.06 -20.06
CA ALA A 190 -1.11 -2.45 -20.49
C ALA A 190 -0.61 -3.36 -19.34
N VAL A 191 -1.24 -4.54 -19.22
CA VAL A 191 -0.82 -5.59 -18.29
C VAL A 191 0.19 -6.49 -19.00
N GLU A 192 1.30 -6.83 -18.35
CA GLU A 192 2.26 -7.82 -18.84
C GLU A 192 2.40 -8.99 -17.87
N ALA A 193 2.49 -10.20 -18.43
CA ALA A 193 2.79 -11.43 -17.71
C ALA A 193 3.81 -12.25 -18.51
N GLY A 194 4.85 -12.79 -17.88
CA GLY A 194 5.88 -13.54 -18.59
C GLY A 194 6.68 -14.51 -17.73
N ARG A 195 7.37 -15.43 -18.39
CA ARG A 195 8.16 -16.51 -17.80
C ARG A 195 9.40 -16.83 -18.64
N TYR A 196 10.48 -17.22 -17.98
CA TYR A 196 11.63 -17.85 -18.60
C TYR A 196 11.35 -19.34 -18.82
N VAL A 197 11.32 -19.76 -20.09
CA VAL A 197 11.11 -21.16 -20.46
C VAL A 197 12.41 -21.95 -20.54
N ALA A 198 13.54 -21.24 -20.66
CA ALA A 198 14.89 -21.77 -20.59
C ALA A 198 15.86 -20.65 -20.18
N PRO A 199 17.10 -20.96 -19.76
CA PRO A 199 18.13 -19.94 -19.56
C PRO A 199 18.29 -19.07 -20.81
N GLY A 200 18.08 -17.76 -20.66
CA GLY A 200 18.15 -16.80 -21.78
C GLY A 200 16.94 -16.79 -22.72
N VAL A 201 15.87 -17.55 -22.45
CA VAL A 201 14.65 -17.57 -23.29
C VAL A 201 13.45 -17.11 -22.47
N TYR A 202 12.99 -15.89 -22.75
CA TYR A 202 11.85 -15.26 -22.10
C TYR A 202 10.63 -15.23 -23.02
N LEU A 203 9.47 -15.63 -22.49
CA LEU A 203 8.18 -15.55 -23.16
C LEU A 203 7.24 -14.68 -22.33
N GLY A 204 6.70 -13.64 -22.95
CA GLY A 204 5.76 -12.70 -22.33
C GLY A 204 4.49 -12.53 -23.15
N VAL A 205 3.38 -12.25 -22.48
CA VAL A 205 2.11 -11.85 -23.06
C VAL A 205 1.74 -10.49 -22.49
N ARG A 206 1.24 -9.61 -23.35
CA ARG A 206 0.86 -8.24 -23.02
C ARG A 206 -0.58 -8.01 -23.47
N GLN A 207 -1.38 -7.40 -22.61
CA GLN A 207 -2.77 -7.07 -22.92
C GLN A 207 -3.03 -5.59 -22.60
N GLY A 208 -3.30 -4.83 -23.66
CA GLY A 208 -3.68 -3.42 -23.58
C GLY A 208 -5.14 -3.26 -23.16
N THR A 209 -5.42 -2.17 -22.45
CA THR A 209 -6.77 -1.77 -22.02
C THR A 209 -7.73 -1.45 -23.18
N THR A 210 -7.21 -1.30 -24.38
CA THR A 210 -7.95 -1.06 -25.63
C THR A 210 -8.22 -2.35 -26.43
N GLY A 211 -7.97 -3.52 -25.83
CA GLY A 211 -8.23 -4.84 -26.45
C GLY A 211 -7.07 -5.38 -27.30
N GLN A 212 -5.95 -4.67 -27.36
CA GLN A 212 -4.75 -5.11 -28.07
C GLN A 212 -4.06 -6.21 -27.28
N THR A 213 -3.85 -7.38 -27.87
CA THR A 213 -3.10 -8.47 -27.24
C THR A 213 -1.80 -8.66 -28.01
N GLY A 214 -0.67 -8.81 -27.31
CA GLY A 214 0.61 -9.08 -27.93
C GLY A 214 1.38 -10.16 -27.21
N VAL A 215 2.22 -10.88 -27.96
CA VAL A 215 3.15 -11.87 -27.45
C VAL A 215 4.55 -11.39 -27.74
N GLU A 216 5.41 -11.50 -26.75
CA GLU A 216 6.81 -11.11 -26.82
C GLU A 216 7.69 -12.32 -26.51
N VAL A 217 8.66 -12.57 -27.38
CA VAL A 217 9.67 -13.60 -27.22
C VAL A 217 11.02 -12.92 -27.25
N GLN A 218 11.84 -13.17 -26.24
CA GLN A 218 13.21 -12.69 -26.19
C GLN A 218 14.14 -13.89 -26.02
N VAL A 219 15.18 -13.95 -26.85
CA VAL A 219 16.21 -14.99 -26.84
C VAL A 219 17.57 -14.32 -26.74
N ASP A 220 18.27 -14.55 -25.65
CA ASP A 220 19.66 -14.17 -25.47
C ASP A 220 20.54 -15.21 -26.18
N LEU A 221 21.08 -14.86 -27.34
CA LEU A 221 21.90 -15.75 -28.17
C LEU A 221 23.34 -15.84 -27.62
N THR A 222 23.86 -14.72 -27.11
CA THR A 222 25.14 -14.62 -26.40
C THR A 222 25.06 -13.51 -25.35
N SER A 223 26.06 -13.36 -24.49
CA SER A 223 26.12 -12.27 -23.49
C SER A 223 26.06 -10.86 -24.10
N ARG A 224 26.21 -10.73 -25.43
CA ARG A 224 26.19 -9.45 -26.16
C ARG A 224 25.13 -9.37 -27.23
N LEU A 225 24.48 -10.48 -27.58
CA LEU A 225 23.54 -10.56 -28.71
C LEU A 225 22.18 -11.08 -28.23
N ARG A 226 21.15 -10.29 -28.47
CA ARG A 226 19.77 -10.61 -28.06
C ARG A 226 18.83 -10.44 -29.25
N LEU A 227 18.02 -11.46 -29.47
CA LEU A 227 16.95 -11.50 -30.46
C LEU A 227 15.61 -11.24 -29.76
N GLN A 228 14.78 -10.38 -30.34
CA GLN A 228 13.48 -10.01 -29.81
C GLN A 228 12.44 -10.16 -30.92
N GLY A 229 11.37 -10.88 -30.63
CA GLY A 229 10.20 -11.00 -31.50
C GLY A 229 8.97 -10.53 -30.72
N GLN A 230 8.17 -9.66 -31.33
CA GLN A 230 6.92 -9.17 -30.78
C GLN A 230 5.85 -9.35 -31.83
N THR A 231 4.72 -9.94 -31.48
CA THR A 231 3.50 -9.93 -32.29
C THR A 231 2.44 -9.19 -31.51
N ALA A 232 1.67 -8.33 -32.18
CA ALA A 232 0.62 -7.56 -31.52
C ALA A 232 -0.61 -7.46 -32.42
N THR A 233 -1.76 -7.83 -31.87
CA THR A 233 -3.07 -7.60 -32.48
C THR A 233 -3.44 -6.13 -32.32
N GLY A 234 -3.20 -5.33 -33.37
CA GLY A 234 -3.44 -3.89 -33.39
C GLY A 234 -2.56 -3.16 -34.42
N PRO A 235 -2.62 -1.83 -34.51
CA PRO A 235 -1.84 -1.05 -35.49
C PRO A 235 -0.32 -1.14 -35.28
N ALA A 236 0.14 -1.70 -34.15
CA ALA A 236 1.56 -1.89 -33.83
C ALA A 236 2.25 -3.05 -34.58
N GLY A 237 1.47 -4.00 -35.12
CA GLY A 237 1.93 -5.11 -35.98
C GLY A 237 2.96 -6.06 -35.36
N ASP A 238 3.50 -6.94 -36.21
CA ASP A 238 4.59 -7.85 -35.86
C ASP A 238 5.94 -7.16 -36.04
N ARG A 239 6.83 -7.29 -35.05
CA ARG A 239 8.19 -6.75 -35.05
C ARG A 239 9.19 -7.83 -34.68
N ILE A 240 10.28 -7.89 -35.43
CA ILE A 240 11.46 -8.70 -35.09
C ILE A 240 12.64 -7.73 -35.02
N GLY A 241 13.38 -7.78 -33.91
CA GLY A 241 14.51 -6.92 -33.62
C GLY A 241 15.71 -7.71 -33.15
N LEU A 242 16.90 -7.23 -33.47
CA LEU A 242 18.17 -7.76 -32.99
C LEU A 242 18.90 -6.62 -32.28
N SER A 243 19.32 -6.84 -31.05
CA SER A 243 20.08 -5.88 -30.24
C SER A 243 21.45 -6.45 -29.91
N TYR A 244 22.50 -5.64 -30.09
CA TYR A 244 23.86 -5.96 -29.72
C TYR A 244 24.44 -4.86 -28.83
N GLU A 245 25.07 -5.24 -27.72
CA GLU A 245 25.59 -4.31 -26.71
C GLU A 245 27.12 -4.36 -26.64
N PHE A 246 27.77 -3.19 -26.63
CA PHE A 246 29.21 -3.03 -26.45
C PHE A 246 29.48 -2.34 -25.10
N GLU A 247 30.17 -3.04 -24.21
CA GLU A 247 30.76 -2.43 -23.01
C GLU A 247 32.13 -1.82 -23.41
N TYR A 248 32.40 -0.59 -22.97
CA TYR A 248 33.69 0.09 -23.12
C TYR A 248 34.29 0.39 -21.75
#